data_AF-A0A5C4YC34-F1
#
_entry.id   AF-A0A5C4YC34-F1
#
_cell.length_a   1.000
_cell.length_b   1.000
_cell.length_c   1.000
_cell.angle_alpha   90.00
_cell.angle_beta   90.00
_cell.angle_gamma   90.00
#
_symmetry.space_group_name_H-M   'P 1'
#
loop_
_entity.id
_entity.type
_entity.pdbx_description
1 polymer ?
#
loop_
_entity_poly.entity_id
_entity_poly.type
_entity_poly.pdbx_seq_one_letter_code
_entity_poly.pdbx_strand_id
1 'polypeptide(L)'
;IEYKMPLIQQILLNPKAGLEFNNALRAILRQDPDIIMVGEIRDEESLDIAIKASLTGHLLLSTLHTNNAISTIDRLIDMSAKPYLIASALRLVIAQRLVRKLCPKCKQKSTKVYEIKGDFFEAKGCEYCHHSGYQGRELISECLYIDEEIAQVIR
;
A
#
# COMPACT_ATOMS: atom_id res chain seq x y z
N ILE A 1 -6.32 -11.70 -9.03
CA ILE A 1 -7.03 -12.17 -7.81
C ILE A 1 -6.07 -13.14 -7.13
N GLU A 2 -5.55 -12.79 -5.96
CA GLU A 2 -4.59 -13.62 -5.24
C GLU A 2 -5.27 -14.79 -4.50
N TYR A 3 -6.39 -14.51 -3.84
CA TYR A 3 -7.25 -15.49 -3.20
C TYR A 3 -8.70 -14.98 -3.17
N LYS A 4 -9.65 -15.90 -3.07
CA LYS A 4 -11.08 -15.57 -3.02
C LYS A 4 -11.48 -15.15 -1.61
N MET A 5 -12.14 -14.00 -1.50
CA MET A 5 -12.69 -13.48 -0.25
C MET A 5 -14.21 -13.61 -0.29
N PRO A 6 -14.83 -14.28 0.70
CA PRO A 6 -16.28 -14.30 0.79
C PRO A 6 -16.81 -12.87 0.99
N LEU A 7 -18.02 -12.60 0.49
CA LEU A 7 -18.72 -11.32 0.62
C LEU A 7 -18.09 -10.13 -0.12
N ILE A 8 -17.04 -10.34 -0.92
CA ILE A 8 -16.45 -9.31 -1.79
C ILE A 8 -16.56 -9.77 -3.24
N GLN A 9 -17.09 -8.89 -4.09
CA GLN A 9 -17.08 -9.13 -5.53
C GLN A 9 -15.70 -8.81 -6.10
N GLN A 10 -15.01 -9.84 -6.61
CA GLN A 10 -13.67 -9.70 -7.18
C GLN A 10 -13.71 -9.95 -8.69
N ILE A 11 -13.27 -8.97 -9.47
CA ILE A 11 -13.21 -9.06 -10.93
C ILE A 11 -11.74 -9.29 -11.34
N LEU A 12 -11.48 -10.37 -12.09
CA LEU A 12 -10.17 -10.58 -12.71
C LEU A 12 -10.16 -9.92 -14.08
N LEU A 13 -9.14 -9.12 -14.37
CA LEU A 13 -8.96 -8.52 -15.68
C LEU A 13 -8.80 -9.61 -16.75
N ASN A 14 -9.42 -9.40 -17.91
CA ASN A 14 -9.32 -10.29 -19.05
C ASN A 14 -9.15 -9.47 -20.34
N PRO A 15 -7.91 -9.08 -20.67
CA PRO A 15 -7.64 -8.29 -21.88
C PRO A 15 -8.11 -8.98 -23.17
N LYS A 16 -8.06 -10.33 -23.23
CA LYS A 16 -8.53 -11.11 -24.39
C LYS A 16 -10.03 -10.96 -24.63
N ALA A 17 -10.80 -10.61 -23.60
CA ALA A 17 -12.24 -10.36 -23.68
C ALA A 17 -12.57 -8.85 -23.64
N GLY A 18 -11.57 -7.96 -23.75
CA GLY A 18 -11.75 -6.51 -23.66
C GLY A 18 -12.04 -5.98 -22.24
N LEU A 19 -11.92 -6.84 -21.22
CA LEU A 19 -12.10 -6.47 -19.80
C LEU A 19 -10.78 -5.94 -19.24
N GLU A 20 -10.42 -4.76 -19.70
CA GLU A 20 -9.29 -3.99 -19.21
C GLU A 20 -9.68 -3.12 -18.03
N PHE A 21 -8.68 -2.57 -17.36
CA PHE A 21 -8.82 -1.85 -16.10
C PHE A 21 -9.87 -0.72 -16.16
N ASN A 22 -9.78 0.15 -17.17
CA ASN A 22 -10.65 1.32 -17.28
C ASN A 22 -12.12 0.94 -17.51
N ASN A 23 -12.36 -0.12 -18.28
CA ASN A 23 -13.71 -0.62 -18.53
C ASN A 23 -14.28 -1.34 -17.30
N ALA A 24 -13.44 -2.11 -16.60
CA ALA A 24 -13.81 -2.78 -15.36
C ALA A 24 -14.16 -1.76 -14.26
N LEU A 25 -13.32 -0.74 -14.06
CA LEU A 25 -13.55 0.30 -13.04
C LEU A 25 -14.80 1.12 -13.34
N ARG A 26 -15.03 1.51 -14.61
CA ARG A 26 -16.28 2.16 -15.03
C ARG A 26 -17.52 1.27 -14.83
N ALA A 27 -17.39 -0.04 -15.00
CA ALA A 27 -18.49 -0.98 -14.75
C ALA A 27 -18.80 -1.11 -13.25
N ILE A 28 -17.76 -1.18 -12.41
CA ILE A 28 -17.89 -1.22 -10.94
C ILE A 28 -18.64 0.00 -10.42
N LEU A 29 -18.34 1.20 -10.94
CA LEU A 29 -19.04 2.44 -10.54
C LEU A 29 -20.55 2.43 -10.85
N ARG A 30 -21.03 1.52 -11.71
CA ARG A 30 -22.47 1.33 -11.98
C ARG A 30 -23.11 0.22 -11.14
N GLN A 31 -22.39 -0.33 -10.18
CA GLN A 31 -22.88 -1.35 -9.25
C GLN A 31 -23.28 -0.76 -7.89
N ASP A 32 -23.35 0.57 -7.79
CA ASP A 32 -23.62 1.29 -6.54
C ASP A 32 -22.69 0.85 -5.37
N PRO A 33 -21.34 0.84 -5.55
CA PRO A 33 -20.45 0.33 -4.53
C PRO A 33 -20.18 1.39 -3.45
N ASP A 34 -20.08 0.99 -2.19
CA ASP A 34 -19.56 1.88 -1.13
C ASP A 34 -18.02 1.95 -1.13
N ILE A 35 -17.36 0.81 -1.38
CA ILE A 35 -15.91 0.63 -1.30
C ILE A 35 -15.40 -0.02 -2.58
N ILE A 36 -14.35 0.56 -3.15
CA ILE A 36 -13.69 0.08 -4.35
C ILE A 36 -12.24 -0.23 -4.02
N MET A 37 -11.81 -1.48 -4.28
CA MET A 37 -10.40 -1.85 -4.21
C MET A 37 -9.85 -2.09 -5.61
N VAL A 38 -8.82 -1.32 -5.92
CA VAL A 38 -8.05 -1.40 -7.13
C VAL A 38 -6.71 -2.05 -6.78
N GLY A 39 -6.27 -3.04 -7.56
CA GLY A 39 -5.00 -3.73 -7.29
C GLY A 39 -3.81 -2.77 -7.20
N GLU A 40 -3.62 -1.99 -8.25
CA GLU A 40 -2.59 -0.95 -8.35
C GLU A 40 -3.00 0.09 -9.40
N ILE A 41 -2.50 1.32 -9.27
CA ILE A 41 -2.64 2.38 -10.28
C ILE A 41 -1.33 2.51 -11.04
N ARG A 42 -1.35 2.26 -12.35
CA ARG A 42 -0.13 2.25 -13.19
C ARG A 42 0.01 3.44 -14.11
N ASP A 43 -1.12 3.99 -14.55
CA ASP A 43 -1.21 5.02 -15.58
C ASP A 43 -2.16 6.16 -15.20
N GLU A 44 -2.05 7.26 -15.93
CA GLU A 44 -2.82 8.49 -15.74
C GLU A 44 -4.34 8.25 -15.89
N GLU A 45 -4.76 7.40 -16.84
CA GLU A 45 -6.20 7.14 -17.06
C GLU A 45 -6.81 6.42 -15.85
N SER A 46 -6.12 5.39 -15.34
CA SER A 46 -6.52 4.66 -14.13
C SER A 46 -6.59 5.59 -12.92
N LEU A 47 -5.62 6.50 -12.81
CA LEU A 47 -5.55 7.48 -11.72
C LEU A 47 -6.70 8.49 -11.79
N ASP A 48 -7.00 9.02 -12.97
CA ASP A 48 -8.10 9.97 -13.17
C ASP A 48 -9.46 9.37 -12.77
N ILE A 49 -9.73 8.13 -13.17
CA ILE A 49 -10.97 7.44 -12.78
C ILE A 49 -11.00 7.20 -11.26
N ALA A 50 -9.86 6.81 -10.66
CA ALA A 50 -9.77 6.57 -9.22
C ALA A 50 -10.02 7.84 -8.39
N ILE A 51 -9.44 8.98 -8.79
CA ILE A 51 -9.67 10.28 -8.16
C ILE A 51 -11.12 10.71 -8.32
N LYS A 52 -11.72 10.53 -9.50
CA LYS A 52 -13.14 10.85 -9.72
C LYS A 52 -14.05 10.01 -8.83
N ALA A 53 -13.79 8.71 -8.73
CA ALA A 53 -14.55 7.81 -7.88
C ALA A 53 -14.48 8.23 -6.40
N SER A 54 -13.30 8.59 -5.90
CA SER A 54 -13.15 9.00 -4.50
C SER A 54 -13.81 10.34 -4.19
N LEU A 55 -13.85 11.27 -5.16
CA LEU A 55 -14.53 12.56 -5.02
C LEU A 55 -16.07 12.46 -5.16
N THR A 56 -16.60 11.35 -5.70
CA THR A 56 -18.05 11.12 -5.84
C THR A 56 -18.63 10.22 -4.73
N GLY A 57 -17.92 10.09 -3.60
CA GLY A 57 -18.46 9.45 -2.39
C GLY A 57 -18.05 7.99 -2.19
N HIS A 58 -17.14 7.46 -3.00
CA HIS A 58 -16.67 6.08 -2.88
C HIS A 58 -15.37 6.00 -2.07
N LEU A 59 -15.25 5.06 -1.13
CA LEU A 59 -13.97 4.79 -0.50
C LEU A 59 -13.09 3.98 -1.45
N LEU A 60 -12.04 4.59 -2.00
CA LEU A 60 -11.13 3.93 -2.92
C LEU A 60 -9.82 3.52 -2.25
N LEU A 61 -9.47 2.25 -2.39
CA LEU A 61 -8.20 1.67 -1.94
C LEU A 61 -7.37 1.25 -3.16
N SER A 62 -6.09 1.59 -3.17
CA SER A 62 -5.17 1.17 -4.22
C SER A 62 -3.73 1.07 -3.72
N THR A 63 -2.84 0.56 -4.56
CA THR A 63 -1.40 0.50 -4.28
C THR A 63 -0.60 1.23 -5.35
N LEU A 64 0.57 1.73 -4.92
CA LEU A 64 1.59 2.36 -5.76
C LEU A 64 2.96 1.84 -5.32
N HIS A 65 3.90 1.80 -6.26
CA HIS A 65 5.28 1.39 -6.00
C HIS A 65 6.16 2.59 -5.69
N THR A 66 6.15 3.04 -4.44
CA THR A 66 6.98 4.14 -3.93
C THR A 66 7.78 3.72 -2.69
N ASN A 67 8.86 4.45 -2.40
CA ASN A 67 9.82 4.05 -1.36
C ASN A 67 9.39 4.45 0.07
N ASN A 68 8.55 5.48 0.19
CA ASN A 68 8.03 6.04 1.43
C ASN A 68 6.68 6.73 1.19
N ALA A 69 6.00 7.14 2.27
CA ALA A 69 4.64 7.66 2.17
C ALA A 69 4.58 8.98 1.37
N ILE A 70 5.50 9.92 1.62
CA ILE A 70 5.54 11.24 0.97
C ILE A 70 5.76 11.14 -0.54
N SER A 71 6.70 10.29 -0.98
CA SER A 71 7.00 10.08 -2.40
C SER A 71 5.81 9.55 -3.22
N THR A 72 4.76 9.07 -2.54
CA THR A 72 3.49 8.73 -3.19
C THR A 72 2.79 9.96 -3.74
N ILE A 73 2.86 11.10 -3.05
CA ILE A 73 2.28 12.37 -3.50
C ILE A 73 3.01 12.83 -4.77
N ASP A 74 4.35 12.83 -4.74
CA ASP A 74 5.16 13.16 -5.93
C ASP A 74 4.83 12.24 -7.10
N ARG A 75 4.68 10.94 -6.84
CA ARG A 75 4.32 9.96 -7.88
C ARG A 75 2.94 10.24 -8.50
N LEU A 76 1.97 10.68 -7.70
CA LEU A 76 0.66 11.06 -8.21
C LEU A 76 0.76 12.31 -9.11
N ILE A 77 1.58 13.29 -8.74
CA ILE A 77 1.84 14.50 -9.54
C ILE A 77 2.55 14.14 -10.85
N ASP A 78 3.55 13.25 -10.81
CA ASP A 78 4.25 12.74 -12.00
C ASP A 78 3.31 12.01 -12.98
N MET A 79 2.21 11.46 -12.46
CA MET A 79 1.14 10.83 -13.23
C MET A 79 0.03 11.84 -13.64
N SER A 80 0.38 13.13 -13.69
CA SER A 80 -0.48 14.24 -14.11
C SER A 80 -1.67 14.53 -13.18
N ALA A 81 -1.73 13.95 -11.97
CA ALA A 81 -2.78 14.33 -11.02
C ALA A 81 -2.55 15.76 -10.53
N LYS A 82 -3.59 16.58 -10.63
CA LYS A 82 -3.51 17.98 -10.20
C LYS A 82 -3.41 18.04 -8.67
N PRO A 83 -2.52 18.86 -8.09
CA PRO A 83 -2.29 18.85 -6.65
C PRO A 83 -3.54 19.12 -5.82
N TYR A 84 -4.42 20.03 -6.25
CA TYR A 84 -5.69 20.28 -5.56
C TYR A 84 -6.64 19.06 -5.53
N LEU A 85 -6.57 18.17 -6.53
CA LEU A 85 -7.35 16.92 -6.54
C LEU A 85 -6.77 15.93 -5.54
N ILE A 86 -5.45 15.81 -5.47
CA ILE A 86 -4.76 14.96 -4.50
C ILE A 86 -5.12 15.43 -3.08
N ALA A 87 -4.99 16.73 -2.81
CA ALA A 87 -5.34 17.33 -1.52
C ALA A 87 -6.80 17.11 -1.09
N SER A 88 -7.72 16.95 -2.06
CA SER A 88 -9.15 16.75 -1.79
C SER A 88 -9.52 15.26 -1.66
N ALA A 89 -8.85 14.39 -2.40
CA ALA A 89 -9.19 12.98 -2.54
C ALA A 89 -8.38 12.05 -1.63
N LEU A 90 -7.09 12.32 -1.43
CA LEU A 90 -6.18 11.45 -0.69
C LEU A 90 -6.41 11.62 0.81
N ARG A 91 -6.54 10.50 1.55
CA ARG A 91 -6.79 10.52 3.00
C ARG A 91 -5.70 9.86 3.82
N LEU A 92 -5.10 8.79 3.31
CA LEU A 92 -4.10 8.01 4.00
C LEU A 92 -3.15 7.38 2.99
N VAL A 93 -1.85 7.46 3.27
CA VAL A 93 -0.83 6.67 2.60
C VAL A 93 -0.17 5.76 3.64
N ILE A 94 -0.14 4.47 3.36
CA ILE A 94 0.56 3.48 4.20
C ILE A 94 1.78 2.98 3.43
N ALA A 95 2.97 3.43 3.82
CA ALA A 95 4.22 2.87 3.32
C ALA A 95 4.59 1.66 4.18
N GLN A 96 4.76 0.50 3.54
CA GLN A 96 4.94 -0.78 4.23
C GLN A 96 6.24 -1.48 3.83
N ARG A 97 6.87 -2.16 4.78
CA ARG A 97 7.96 -3.10 4.53
C ARG A 97 7.78 -4.36 5.37
N LEU A 98 8.19 -5.49 4.83
CA LEU A 98 8.26 -6.75 5.57
C LEU A 98 9.69 -6.98 6.04
N VAL A 99 9.87 -7.09 7.36
CA VAL A 99 11.15 -7.44 7.96
C VAL A 99 11.14 -8.91 8.39
N ARG A 100 12.31 -9.55 8.32
CA ARG A 100 12.47 -10.93 8.80
C ARG A 100 12.48 -10.93 10.32
N LYS A 101 11.69 -11.80 10.95
CA LYS A 101 11.70 -11.95 12.41
C LYS A 101 12.87 -12.83 12.82
N LEU A 102 13.59 -12.43 13.87
CA LEU A 102 14.64 -13.28 14.45
C LEU A 102 14.05 -14.60 14.93
N CYS A 103 14.78 -15.69 14.69
CA CYS A 103 14.39 -17.01 15.16
C CYS A 103 14.21 -17.02 16.69
N PRO A 104 13.05 -17.45 17.22
CA PRO A 104 12.78 -17.40 18.65
C PRO A 104 13.65 -18.37 19.47
N LYS A 105 14.23 -19.39 18.82
CA LYS A 105 15.04 -20.43 19.49
C LYS A 105 16.53 -20.10 19.56
N CYS A 106 17.04 -19.22 18.69
CA CYS A 106 18.48 -18.96 18.61
C CYS A 106 18.87 -17.49 18.59
N LYS A 107 17.93 -16.53 18.70
CA LYS A 107 18.29 -15.11 18.82
C LYS A 107 19.16 -14.92 20.06
N GLN A 108 20.21 -14.11 19.93
CA GLN A 108 21.14 -13.81 21.02
C GLN A 108 21.19 -12.31 21.27
N LYS A 109 21.44 -11.89 22.51
CA LYS A 109 21.59 -10.47 22.85
C LYS A 109 22.79 -9.91 22.10
N SER A 110 22.60 -8.77 21.42
CA SER A 110 23.67 -8.09 20.70
C SER A 110 24.65 -7.49 21.69
N THR A 111 25.95 -7.59 21.37
CA THR A 111 27.02 -6.86 22.07
C THR A 111 27.30 -5.50 21.43
N LYS A 112 26.66 -5.19 20.30
CA LYS A 112 26.85 -3.91 19.62
C LYS A 112 26.19 -2.80 20.43
N VAL A 113 26.88 -1.66 20.46
CA VAL A 113 26.35 -0.43 21.04
C VAL A 113 25.55 0.28 19.97
N TYR A 114 24.27 0.52 20.26
CA TYR A 114 23.38 1.29 19.41
C TYR A 114 23.17 2.67 20.05
N GLU A 115 22.96 3.70 19.23
CA GLU A 115 22.68 5.07 19.69
C GLU A 115 21.38 5.17 20.50
N ILE A 116 20.49 4.19 20.33
CA ILE A 116 19.19 4.11 20.99
C ILE A 116 19.29 3.12 22.16
N LYS A 117 18.74 3.50 23.32
CA LYS A 117 18.69 2.62 24.50
C LYS A 117 17.73 1.45 24.26
N GLY A 118 18.17 0.23 24.55
CA GLY A 118 17.33 -0.96 24.49
C GLY A 118 18.12 -2.26 24.45
N ASP A 119 17.40 -3.37 24.60
CA ASP A 119 17.96 -4.70 24.40
C ASP A 119 17.83 -5.09 22.92
N PHE A 120 18.98 -5.20 22.25
CA PHE A 120 19.05 -5.60 20.85
C PHE A 120 19.41 -7.07 20.74
N PHE A 121 18.98 -7.69 19.65
CA PHE A 121 19.21 -9.11 19.38
C PHE A 121 19.74 -9.32 17.96
N GLU A 122 20.53 -10.38 17.79
CA GLU A 122 21.13 -10.75 16.51
C GLU A 122 20.77 -12.18 16.09
N ALA A 123 20.85 -12.41 14.79
CA ALA A 123 20.66 -13.72 14.18
C ALA A 123 21.90 -14.60 14.41
N LYS A 124 21.69 -15.81 14.91
CA LYS A 124 22.75 -16.83 15.09
C LYS A 124 22.63 -17.99 14.08
N GLY A 125 21.41 -18.47 13.87
CA GLY A 125 21.15 -19.70 13.10
C GLY A 125 21.16 -20.96 13.98
N CYS A 126 20.21 -21.86 13.72
CA CYS A 126 20.11 -23.19 14.33
C CYS A 126 19.28 -24.10 13.42
N GLU A 127 19.21 -25.40 13.71
CA GLU A 127 18.42 -26.36 12.92
C GLU A 127 16.95 -25.95 12.77
N TYR A 128 16.35 -25.41 13.84
CA TYR A 128 14.94 -24.99 13.85
C TYR A 128 14.62 -23.87 12.84
N CYS A 129 15.58 -23.01 12.50
CA CYS A 129 15.43 -21.99 11.46
C CYS A 129 16.21 -22.32 10.18
N HIS A 130 16.59 -23.59 10.00
CA HIS A 130 17.43 -24.06 8.88
C HIS A 130 18.69 -23.23 8.71
N HIS A 131 19.34 -22.90 9.82
CA HIS A 131 20.56 -22.08 9.91
C HIS A 131 20.44 -20.65 9.35
N SER A 132 19.25 -20.17 8.99
CA SER A 132 19.05 -18.80 8.48
C SER A 132 19.13 -17.72 9.57
N GLY A 133 18.81 -18.08 10.81
CA GLY A 133 18.68 -17.16 11.93
C GLY A 133 17.34 -16.41 12.00
N TYR A 134 16.42 -16.65 11.07
CA TYR A 134 15.12 -15.98 10.99
C TYR A 134 13.97 -16.98 10.85
N GLN A 135 12.77 -16.61 11.29
CA GLN A 135 11.56 -17.40 11.04
C GLN A 135 10.34 -16.50 10.93
N GLY A 136 9.70 -16.50 9.76
CA GLY A 136 8.57 -15.62 9.46
C GLY A 136 8.97 -14.17 9.17
N ARG A 137 7.95 -13.35 8.95
CA ARG A 137 8.07 -11.93 8.61
C ARG A 137 7.09 -11.12 9.47
N GLU A 138 7.40 -9.85 9.66
CA GLU A 138 6.57 -8.89 10.37
C GLU A 138 6.47 -7.60 9.56
N LEU A 139 5.33 -6.95 9.63
CA LEU A 139 5.08 -5.68 8.98
C LEU A 139 5.67 -4.55 9.84
N ILE A 140 6.42 -3.67 9.21
CA ILE A 140 6.67 -2.32 9.70
C ILE A 140 6.01 -1.34 8.72
N SER A 141 5.35 -0.31 9.26
CA SER A 141 4.60 0.64 8.46
C SER A 141 4.77 2.08 8.94
N GLU A 142 4.77 2.99 7.99
CA GLU A 142 4.63 4.42 8.16
C GLU A 142 3.26 4.83 7.62
N CYS A 143 2.46 5.51 8.44
CA CYS A 143 1.12 5.97 8.08
C CYS A 143 1.11 7.50 7.99
N LEU A 144 0.93 8.04 6.79
CA LEU A 144 0.77 9.46 6.54
C LEU A 144 -0.72 9.77 6.37
N TYR A 145 -1.31 10.39 7.38
CA TYR A 145 -2.67 10.92 7.30
C TYR A 145 -2.64 12.25 6.55
N ILE A 146 -3.59 12.46 5.64
CA ILE A 146 -3.75 13.74 4.94
C ILE A 146 -4.82 14.54 5.69
N ASP A 147 -4.36 15.30 6.68
CA ASP A 147 -5.16 16.29 7.39
C ASP A 147 -5.22 17.63 6.62
N GLU A 148 -5.84 18.64 7.22
CA GLU A 148 -5.98 19.95 6.58
C GLU A 148 -4.63 20.65 6.35
N GLU A 149 -3.68 20.50 7.27
CA GLU A 149 -2.35 21.12 7.15
C GLU A 149 -1.58 20.51 5.98
N ILE A 150 -1.53 19.18 5.91
CA ILE A 150 -0.86 18.48 4.80
C ILE A 150 -1.60 18.75 3.49
N ALA A 151 -2.93 18.75 3.47
CA ALA A 151 -3.70 19.08 2.29
C ALA A 151 -3.42 20.51 1.78
N GLN A 152 -3.19 21.48 2.67
CA GLN A 152 -2.78 22.83 2.28
C GLN A 152 -1.38 22.87 1.66
N VAL A 153 -0.43 22.08 2.19
CA VAL A 153 0.92 21.97 1.62
C VAL A 153 0.92 21.31 0.24
N ILE A 154 -0.01 20.39 -0.02
CA ILE A 154 -0.13 19.74 -1.34
C ILE A 154 -0.71 20.70 -2.39
N ARG A 155 -1.55 21.69 -2.02
CA ARG A 155 -2.24 22.57 -2.98
C ARG A 155 -1.29 23.51 -3.73
#